data_AF-A0A552AET2-F1
#
_entry.id   AF-A0A552AET2-F1
#
_cell.length_a   1.000
_cell.length_b   1.000
_cell.length_c   1.000
_cell.angle_alpha   90.00
_cell.angle_beta   90.00
_cell.angle_gamma   90.00
#
_symmetry.space_group_name_H-M   'P 1'
#
loop_
_entity.id
_entity.type
_entity.pdbx_description
1 polymer ?
#
loop_
_entity_poly.entity_id
_entity_poly.type
_entity_poly.pdbx_seq_one_letter_code
_entity_poly.pdbx_strand_id
1 'polypeptide(L)'
;MNVANGFSTGFSFFYSAPVQPGVVRIYDGLNATGNLLGSINLPLTPNGASVPGCNSNNFCPFVPIGLAFNGIAKSVDFGGAVNQIVFDDIKITLAPTTTVPEPTSVMGLIAISALGAGSVLQRKLLK
;
A
#
# COMPACT_ATOMS: atom_id res chain seq x y z
N MET A 1 4.37 -1.48 11.75
CA MET A 1 4.35 -0.34 10.81
C MET A 1 2.92 0.17 10.65
N ASN A 2 2.73 1.49 10.57
CA ASN A 2 1.43 2.13 10.33
C ASN A 2 1.45 2.96 9.05
N VAL A 3 0.34 2.98 8.32
CA VAL A 3 0.11 3.79 7.13
C VAL A 3 -1.28 4.42 7.27
N ALA A 4 -1.34 5.69 7.68
CA ALA A 4 -2.60 6.36 8.04
C ALA A 4 -3.63 6.38 6.89
N ASN A 5 -3.16 6.64 5.67
CA ASN A 5 -4.00 6.68 4.47
C ASN A 5 -4.32 5.28 3.93
N GLY A 6 -3.71 4.24 4.51
CA GLY A 6 -3.88 2.86 4.12
C GLY A 6 -3.20 2.45 2.82
N PHE A 7 -3.16 1.15 2.61
CA PHE A 7 -2.66 0.49 1.41
C PHE A 7 -3.55 -0.70 1.06
N SER A 8 -3.51 -1.13 -0.19
CA SER A 8 -4.39 -2.17 -0.74
C SER A 8 -3.64 -3.02 -1.77
N THR A 9 -4.34 -3.95 -2.41
CA THR A 9 -3.84 -4.85 -3.47
C THR A 9 -2.88 -5.93 -2.95
N GLY A 10 -1.88 -5.56 -2.15
CA GLY A 10 -0.96 -6.51 -1.56
C GLY A 10 0.14 -5.87 -0.73
N PHE A 11 0.91 -6.74 -0.10
CA PHE A 11 2.07 -6.42 0.72
C PHE A 11 3.20 -7.38 0.34
N SER A 12 4.38 -6.87 0.01
CA SER A 12 5.56 -7.70 -0.28
C SER A 12 6.81 -7.09 0.30
N PHE A 13 7.77 -7.92 0.63
CA PHE A 13 9.04 -7.54 1.24
C PHE A 13 10.05 -8.66 1.05
N PHE A 14 11.28 -8.40 1.44
CA PHE A 14 12.30 -9.42 1.60
C PHE A 14 12.59 -9.64 3.08
N TYR A 15 12.96 -10.87 3.45
CA TYR A 15 13.31 -11.17 4.83
C TYR A 15 14.44 -12.19 4.94
N SER A 16 15.12 -12.18 6.08
CA SER A 16 16.04 -13.24 6.50
C SER A 16 15.75 -13.63 7.94
N ALA A 17 15.51 -14.92 8.17
CA ALA A 17 15.15 -15.52 9.46
C ALA A 17 15.91 -16.85 9.66
N PRO A 18 17.25 -16.83 9.84
CA PRO A 18 18.04 -18.05 9.91
C PRO A 18 17.90 -18.84 11.23
N VAL A 19 17.27 -18.25 12.26
CA VAL A 19 17.25 -18.83 13.62
C VAL A 19 15.83 -19.21 14.07
N GLN A 20 14.85 -18.32 13.89
CA GLN A 20 13.49 -18.52 14.41
C GLN A 20 12.44 -18.16 13.36
N PRO A 21 11.40 -18.98 13.15
CA PRO A 21 10.30 -18.61 12.27
C PRO A 21 9.49 -17.45 12.86
N GLY A 22 8.77 -16.75 12.00
CA GLY A 22 7.95 -15.60 12.37
C GLY A 22 6.60 -15.60 11.67
N VAL A 23 5.86 -14.53 11.91
CA VAL A 23 4.58 -14.29 11.23
C VAL A 23 4.35 -12.81 11.08
N VAL A 24 3.98 -12.39 9.88
CA VAL A 24 3.60 -11.01 9.59
C VAL A 24 2.09 -10.95 9.42
N ARG A 25 1.44 -10.01 10.10
CA ARG A 25 -0.01 -9.85 10.09
C ARG A 25 -0.41 -8.48 9.58
N ILE A 26 -1.47 -8.44 8.78
CA ILE A 26 -1.93 -7.24 8.07
C ILE A 26 -3.32 -6.90 8.58
N TYR A 27 -3.52 -5.66 9.03
CA TYR A 27 -4.76 -5.23 9.69
C TYR A 27 -5.37 -3.99 9.03
N ASP A 28 -6.70 -3.87 9.08
CA ASP A 28 -7.44 -2.70 8.61
C ASP A 28 -7.42 -1.51 9.60
N GLY A 29 -7.05 -1.73 10.85
CA GLY A 29 -6.82 -0.71 11.87
C GLY A 29 -5.36 -0.31 11.99
N LEU A 30 -5.11 0.82 12.67
CA LEU A 30 -3.77 1.25 13.04
C LEU A 30 -3.26 0.45 14.24
N ASN A 31 -1.95 0.36 14.43
CA ASN A 31 -1.32 -0.30 15.59
C ASN A 31 -1.73 -1.77 15.77
N ALA A 32 -1.86 -2.54 14.69
CA ALA A 32 -2.27 -3.94 14.72
C ALA A 32 -3.64 -4.18 15.37
N THR A 33 -4.56 -3.23 15.22
CA THR A 33 -5.95 -3.32 15.69
C THR A 33 -6.92 -3.55 14.53
N GLY A 34 -8.18 -3.80 14.82
CA GLY A 34 -9.21 -4.05 13.80
C GLY A 34 -9.21 -5.48 13.29
N ASN A 35 -9.66 -5.67 12.05
CA ASN A 35 -9.77 -6.99 11.43
C ASN A 35 -8.45 -7.42 10.80
N LEU A 36 -8.15 -8.72 10.92
CA LEU A 36 -7.03 -9.34 10.23
C LEU A 36 -7.40 -9.55 8.76
N LEU A 37 -6.71 -8.84 7.85
CA LEU A 37 -6.90 -8.95 6.41
C LEU A 37 -6.04 -10.04 5.78
N GLY A 38 -4.91 -10.38 6.42
CA GLY A 38 -4.00 -11.41 5.92
C GLY A 38 -2.88 -11.74 6.90
N SER A 39 -2.30 -12.93 6.73
CA SER A 39 -1.18 -13.42 7.53
C SER A 39 -0.17 -14.14 6.64
N ILE A 40 1.11 -13.87 6.85
CA ILE A 40 2.23 -14.48 6.14
C ILE A 40 3.08 -15.21 7.16
N ASN A 41 3.14 -16.54 7.05
CA ASN A 41 4.07 -17.34 7.85
C ASN A 41 5.48 -17.21 7.28
N LEU A 42 6.46 -16.97 8.15
CA LEU A 42 7.86 -16.83 7.80
C LEU A 42 8.62 -18.08 8.23
N PRO A 43 8.81 -19.08 7.34
CA PRO A 43 9.69 -20.19 7.63
C PRO A 43 11.14 -19.71 7.76
N LEU A 44 11.99 -20.57 8.32
CA LEU A 44 13.42 -20.33 8.38
C LEU A 44 14.00 -20.13 6.99
N THR A 45 14.86 -19.13 6.86
CA THR A 45 15.68 -18.93 5.66
C THR A 45 17.05 -19.59 5.84
N PRO A 46 17.81 -19.83 4.76
CA PRO A 46 19.19 -20.25 4.89
C PRO A 46 20.02 -19.27 5.74
N ASN A 47 21.06 -19.80 6.39
CA ASN A 47 22.15 -19.00 6.94
C ASN A 47 23.25 -18.82 5.87
N GLY A 48 23.95 -17.69 5.88
CA GLY A 48 24.88 -17.28 4.84
C GLY A 48 26.13 -18.15 4.68
N ALA A 49 26.34 -19.14 5.56
CA ALA A 49 27.50 -20.04 5.54
C ALA A 49 27.65 -20.84 4.23
N SER A 50 26.55 -21.13 3.54
CA SER A 50 26.56 -21.91 2.29
C SER A 50 25.90 -21.19 1.12
N VAL A 51 25.71 -19.86 1.22
CA VAL A 51 25.05 -19.08 0.19
C VAL A 51 26.06 -18.15 -0.50
N PRO A 52 26.28 -18.30 -1.81
CA PRO A 52 27.13 -17.40 -2.58
C PRO A 52 26.72 -15.94 -2.41
N GLY A 53 27.70 -15.05 -2.20
CA GLY A 53 27.46 -13.62 -2.00
C GLY A 53 27.14 -13.22 -0.55
N CYS A 54 26.89 -14.19 0.36
CA CYS A 54 26.64 -13.89 1.77
C CYS A 54 27.89 -13.84 2.64
N ASN A 55 29.04 -14.33 2.15
CA ASN A 55 30.32 -14.34 2.88
C ASN A 55 30.22 -14.88 4.32
N SER A 56 29.40 -15.92 4.53
CA SER A 56 29.14 -16.51 5.85
C SER A 56 28.52 -15.57 6.89
N ASN A 57 27.92 -14.45 6.47
CA ASN A 57 27.20 -13.56 7.37
C ASN A 57 25.82 -14.13 7.72
N ASN A 58 25.45 -14.03 8.99
CA ASN A 58 24.09 -14.26 9.43
C ASN A 58 23.14 -13.23 8.80
N PHE A 59 21.87 -13.60 8.63
CA PHE A 59 20.82 -12.76 8.03
C PHE A 59 21.04 -12.45 6.54
N CYS A 60 21.67 -13.39 5.83
CA CYS A 60 21.77 -13.44 4.38
C CYS A 60 21.55 -14.89 3.94
N PRO A 61 20.81 -15.15 2.85
CA PRO A 61 20.23 -14.20 1.91
C PRO A 61 18.90 -13.63 2.40
N PHE A 62 18.46 -12.58 1.73
CA PHE A 62 17.12 -12.03 1.80
C PHE A 62 16.22 -12.74 0.78
N VAL A 63 15.13 -13.35 1.25
CA VAL A 63 14.18 -14.10 0.42
C VAL A 63 12.91 -13.25 0.21
N PRO A 64 12.40 -13.10 -1.01
CA PRO A 64 11.16 -12.36 -1.26
C PRO A 64 9.95 -13.13 -0.75
N ILE A 65 8.99 -12.42 -0.17
CA ILE A 65 7.69 -12.95 0.20
C ILE A 65 6.62 -11.86 0.11
N GLY A 66 5.37 -12.27 -0.07
CA GLY A 66 4.26 -11.33 -0.09
C GLY A 66 2.90 -12.02 -0.11
N LEU A 67 1.86 -11.21 0.05
CA LEU A 67 0.48 -11.64 0.07
C LEU A 67 -0.40 -10.56 -0.56
N ALA A 68 -1.27 -10.98 -1.49
CA ALA A 68 -2.41 -10.18 -1.90
C ALA A 68 -3.56 -10.34 -0.89
N PHE A 69 -4.27 -9.26 -0.61
CA PHE A 69 -5.39 -9.26 0.32
C PHE A 69 -6.50 -8.33 -0.18
N ASN A 70 -7.72 -8.56 0.29
CA ASN A 70 -8.86 -7.69 0.00
C ASN A 70 -9.05 -6.67 1.11
N GLY A 71 -9.47 -5.46 0.75
CA GLY A 71 -9.70 -4.34 1.68
C GLY A 71 -8.55 -3.32 1.74
N ILE A 72 -8.65 -2.40 2.70
CA ILE A 72 -7.64 -1.35 2.94
C ILE A 72 -6.95 -1.65 4.27
N ALA A 73 -5.69 -2.05 4.19
CA ALA A 73 -4.85 -2.24 5.35
C ALA A 73 -4.27 -0.90 5.84
N LYS A 74 -4.15 -0.74 7.15
CA LYS A 74 -3.54 0.45 7.78
C LYS A 74 -2.35 0.13 8.65
N SER A 75 -2.16 -1.13 9.03
CA SER A 75 -0.96 -1.53 9.74
C SER A 75 -0.49 -2.92 9.38
N VAL A 76 0.82 -3.11 9.54
CA VAL A 76 1.49 -4.40 9.47
C VAL A 76 2.22 -4.64 10.77
N ASP A 77 1.91 -5.76 11.41
CA ASP A 77 2.63 -6.28 12.56
C ASP A 77 3.71 -7.25 12.09
N PHE A 78 4.97 -6.92 12.41
CA PHE A 78 6.12 -7.78 12.12
C PHE A 78 6.39 -8.65 13.34
N GLY A 79 5.59 -9.70 13.47
CA GLY A 79 5.73 -10.67 14.54
C GLY A 79 6.96 -11.55 14.36
N GLY A 80 7.45 -12.09 15.48
CA GLY A 80 8.64 -12.92 15.54
C GLY A 80 9.39 -12.74 16.86
N ALA A 81 10.56 -13.36 16.97
CA ALA A 81 11.44 -13.13 18.11
C ALA A 81 12.36 -11.93 17.86
N VAL A 82 12.55 -11.12 18.90
CA VAL A 82 13.42 -9.95 18.88
C VAL A 82 14.84 -10.36 18.44
N ASN A 83 15.42 -9.62 17.49
CA ASN A 83 16.75 -9.86 16.93
C ASN A 83 16.93 -11.19 16.16
N GLN A 84 15.85 -11.86 15.74
CA GLN A 84 15.93 -13.13 15.00
C GLN A 84 15.46 -13.05 13.54
N ILE A 85 14.87 -11.93 13.14
CA ILE A 85 14.35 -11.72 11.78
C ILE A 85 14.69 -10.30 11.35
N VAL A 86 15.18 -10.17 10.13
CA VAL A 86 15.38 -8.87 9.46
C VAL A 86 14.47 -8.78 8.25
N PHE A 87 14.00 -7.56 7.98
CA PHE A 87 13.07 -7.23 6.90
C PHE A 87 13.67 -6.12 6.06
N ASP A 88 13.49 -6.20 4.75
CA ASP A 88 13.96 -5.17 3.82
C ASP A 88 13.01 -5.03 2.62
N ASP A 89 13.17 -3.95 1.86
CA ASP A 89 12.48 -3.70 0.59
C ASP A 89 10.95 -3.86 0.68
N ILE A 90 10.37 -3.27 1.73
CA ILE A 90 8.91 -3.26 1.93
C ILE A 90 8.24 -2.49 0.79
N LYS A 91 7.28 -3.13 0.13
CA LYS A 91 6.49 -2.58 -0.97
C LYS A 91 4.99 -2.67 -0.67
N ILE A 92 4.32 -1.54 -0.89
CA ILE A 92 2.88 -1.36 -0.74
C ILE A 92 2.32 -0.55 -1.89
N THR A 93 1.04 -0.74 -2.19
CA THR A 93 0.29 0.16 -3.06
C THR A 93 -0.65 0.98 -2.20
N LEU A 94 -0.42 2.29 -2.14
CA LEU A 94 -1.28 3.20 -1.37
C LEU A 94 -2.73 3.07 -1.82
N ALA A 95 -3.65 3.14 -0.86
CA ALA A 95 -5.06 3.12 -1.17
C ALA A 95 -5.43 4.38 -1.98
N PRO A 96 -6.40 4.31 -2.91
CA PRO A 96 -6.83 5.46 -3.67
C PRO A 96 -7.29 6.60 -2.74
N THR A 97 -6.75 7.80 -2.94
CA THR A 97 -7.25 9.00 -2.25
C THR A 97 -8.44 9.54 -3.04
N THR A 98 -9.63 9.53 -2.45
CA THR A 98 -10.88 9.95 -3.13
C THR A 98 -11.05 11.47 -3.28
N THR A 99 -10.01 12.26 -3.02
CA THR A 99 -10.10 13.72 -3.02
C THR A 99 -9.25 14.32 -4.13
N VAL A 100 -9.66 14.12 -5.37
CA VAL A 100 -9.32 15.06 -6.45
C VAL A 100 -10.52 15.99 -6.56
N PRO A 101 -10.43 17.25 -6.11
CA PRO A 101 -11.50 18.21 -6.35
C PRO A 101 -11.69 18.37 -7.86
N GLU A 102 -12.91 18.17 -8.34
CA GLU A 102 -13.23 18.44 -9.74
C GLU A 102 -12.85 19.89 -10.08
N PRO A 103 -12.22 20.15 -11.24
CA PRO A 103 -11.85 21.50 -11.62
C PRO A 103 -13.09 22.39 -11.66
N THR A 104 -13.10 23.46 -10.86
CA THR A 104 -14.16 24.49 -10.91
C THR A 104 -14.31 25.11 -12.30
N SER A 105 -13.31 24.96 -13.17
CA SER A 105 -13.36 25.32 -14.59
C SER A 105 -14.42 24.56 -15.38
N VAL A 106 -14.75 23.30 -15.05
CA VAL A 106 -15.81 22.54 -15.73
C VAL A 106 -17.17 23.19 -15.50
N MET A 107 -17.46 23.56 -14.25
CA MET A 107 -18.68 24.29 -13.90
C MET A 107 -18.70 25.70 -14.49
N GLY A 108 -17.54 26.37 -14.52
CA GLY A 108 -17.38 27.68 -15.16
C GLY A 108 -17.68 27.64 -16.67
N LEU A 109 -17.17 26.65 -17.40
CA LEU A 109 -17.38 26.50 -18.85
C LEU A 109 -18.86 26.21 -19.18
N ILE A 110 -19.53 25.37 -18.39
CA ILE A 110 -20.97 25.12 -18.56
C ILE A 110 -21.78 26.40 -18.32
N ALA A 111 -21.46 27.17 -17.28
CA ALA A 111 -22.14 28.44 -17.00
C ALA A 111 -21.95 29.48 -18.13
N ILE A 112 -20.75 29.60 -18.69
CA ILE A 112 -20.47 30.54 -19.79
C ILE A 112 -21.20 30.11 -21.07
N SER A 113 -21.26 28.81 -21.36
CA SER A 113 -21.99 28.28 -22.53
C SER A 113 -23.50 28.55 -22.45
N ALA A 114 -24.10 28.45 -21.27
CA ALA A 114 -25.51 28.75 -21.05
C ALA A 114 -25.82 30.25 -21.21
N LEU A 115 -24.93 31.13 -20.72
CA LEU A 115 -25.04 32.58 -20.86
C LEU A 115 -24.82 33.06 -22.31
N GLY A 116 -23.89 32.42 -23.04
CA GLY A 116 -23.65 32.68 -24.45
C GLY A 116 -24.80 32.24 -25.37
N ALA A 117 -25.46 31.12 -25.09
CA ALA A 117 -26.60 30.66 -25.88
C ALA A 117 -27.85 31.54 -25.69
N GLY A 118 -28.13 31.99 -24.46
CA GLY A 118 -29.27 32.85 -24.16
C GLY A 118 -29.19 34.24 -24.80
N SER A 119 -27.98 34.81 -24.89
CA SER A 119 -27.74 36.12 -25.50
C SER A 119 -27.88 36.13 -27.03
N VAL A 120 -27.62 35.00 -27.70
CA VAL A 120 -27.83 34.84 -29.16
C VAL A 120 -29.31 34.64 -29.50
N LEU A 121 -30.08 33.95 -28.65
CA LEU A 121 -31.51 33.70 -28.85
C LEU A 121 -32.37 34.97 -28.72
N GLN A 122 -32.07 35.85 -27.75
CA GLN A 122 -32.81 37.13 -27.62
C GLN A 122 -32.63 38.05 -28.84
N ARG A 123 -31.46 38.04 -29.47
CA ARG A 123 -31.17 38.90 -30.63
C ARG A 123 -31.94 38.46 -31.89
N LYS A 124 -32.48 37.23 -31.91
CA LYS A 124 -33.22 36.68 -33.06
C LYS A 124 -34.75 36.87 -32.96
N LEU A 125 -35.27 37.16 -31.77
CA LEU A 125 -36.71 37.32 -31.48
C LEU A 125 -37.19 38.79 -31.50
N LEU A 126 -36.29 39.75 -31.71
CA LEU A 126 -36.56 41.20 -31.76
C LEU A 126 -36.57 41.77 -33.19
N LYS A 127 -37.01 40.99 -34.19
CA LYS A 127 -37.20 41.45 -35.58
C LYS A 127 -38.65 41.35 -36.00
#